data_AF-A0AAV5ANW3-F1
#
_entry.id   AF-A0AAV5ANW3-F1
#
_cell.length_a   1.000
_cell.length_b   1.000
_cell.length_c   1.000
_cell.angle_alpha   90.00
_cell.angle_beta   90.00
_cell.angle_gamma   90.00
#
_symmetry.space_group_name_H-M   'P 1'
#
loop_
_entity.id
_entity.type
_entity.pdbx_description
1 polymer ?
#
loop_
_entity_poly.entity_id
_entity_poly.type
_entity_poly.pdbx_seq_one_letter_code
_entity_poly.pdbx_strand_id
1 'polypeptide(L)'
;MPAPQLCFDIQADSKTTSDYVSPSLFNPSISKSPSPLTTSLDVAVDVQDPFNNLSTFFIHETHDSEFWWKTTGKVFSQMMKRAFYSPDQQYKYLMFYYFTIIPELGPAPRPVIKSKSKSKRKPFIDLSSTVDRITSKPVYQSYMTDDHTPIELSWQFGGDGGVVARFAIDPVVRQSSSEDSRGAMGLFEDLSTMEVIAPGVDLDWCHKCSKILTTSNVNLDRVTSVSQYPSQYFVGFDFSLQGVVLKAYFLPETKSILTGIPKIVLVTQCVKELTRPTKNCPSPPDLITPWLNVLTFFETLPPALTPNINIVAVDCLPSKQNRVKIYCRSPLTTLSNLRRFITLGRSTAGTTNLNSPLKRGLDQITLLWYLLFPNMADSKFDNVEPLMRDPAHPTAGLLFYYELRGGHSEPFPKVYIPVRHLCRNDRHVVRALTEFYRQTGNIKAGMRYARDVQEILQVSHRRLSRRAGIHTYITVAIKESNIEVTSYFNPECYSADYHYRKESHEPSSNNFPNY
;
A
#
# COMPACT_ATOMS: atom_id res chain seq x y z
N MET A 1 -62.96 -17.27 9.20
CA MET A 1 -62.61 -16.32 10.27
C MET A 1 -61.31 -15.62 9.89
N PRO A 2 -61.46 -14.42 9.31
CA PRO A 2 -60.63 -13.26 9.63
C PRO A 2 -61.45 -11.94 9.80
N ALA A 3 -60.78 -10.92 10.35
CA ALA A 3 -61.10 -9.47 10.45
C ALA A 3 -62.19 -9.03 11.48
N PRO A 4 -62.23 -7.76 11.99
CA PRO A 4 -61.46 -6.56 11.60
C PRO A 4 -60.94 -5.63 12.75
N GLN A 5 -60.20 -4.60 12.30
CA GLN A 5 -59.88 -3.28 12.87
C GLN A 5 -60.77 -2.70 14.00
N LEU A 6 -60.13 -1.94 14.91
CA LEU A 6 -60.75 -0.77 15.55
C LEU A 6 -59.69 0.31 15.88
N CYS A 7 -59.93 1.50 15.34
CA CYS A 7 -59.29 2.78 15.63
C CYS A 7 -59.44 3.19 17.10
N PHE A 8 -58.55 4.07 17.59
CA PHE A 8 -58.95 5.28 18.32
C PHE A 8 -57.87 6.36 18.19
N ASP A 9 -58.23 7.49 17.58
CA ASP A 9 -57.67 8.81 17.83
C ASP A 9 -58.60 9.54 18.82
N ILE A 10 -58.03 10.43 19.65
CA ILE A 10 -58.39 11.86 19.80
C ILE A 10 -57.94 12.45 21.16
N GLN A 11 -57.04 13.45 21.05
CA GLN A 11 -56.88 14.74 21.78
C GLN A 11 -56.77 14.77 23.32
N ALA A 12 -55.65 15.23 23.90
CA ALA A 12 -55.13 16.61 24.07
C ALA A 12 -55.85 17.40 25.18
N ASP A 13 -55.13 17.86 26.22
CA ASP A 13 -54.73 19.27 26.36
C ASP A 13 -53.89 19.58 27.63
N SER A 14 -53.19 20.72 27.55
CA SER A 14 -52.85 21.68 28.62
C SER A 14 -51.42 21.81 29.19
N LYS A 15 -51.08 23.10 29.38
CA LYS A 15 -49.83 23.84 29.63
C LYS A 15 -49.23 23.72 31.04
N THR A 16 -47.92 24.06 31.19
CA THR A 16 -47.28 24.97 32.20
C THR A 16 -45.73 24.77 32.17
N THR A 17 -44.90 25.74 31.76
CA THR A 17 -44.16 26.83 32.46
C THR A 17 -42.97 26.46 33.39
N SER A 18 -41.80 27.00 32.99
CA SER A 18 -40.64 27.61 33.70
C SER A 18 -39.48 26.82 34.35
N ASP A 19 -38.31 27.44 34.13
CA ASP A 19 -37.06 27.54 34.93
C ASP A 19 -35.91 26.52 34.75
N TYR A 20 -34.75 27.04 34.31
CA TYR A 20 -33.47 27.19 35.06
C TYR A 20 -32.29 27.42 34.07
N VAL A 21 -31.82 28.67 33.88
CA VAL A 21 -30.64 29.33 34.51
C VAL A 21 -29.28 28.98 33.87
N SER A 22 -28.71 30.00 33.22
CA SER A 22 -27.30 30.14 32.83
C SER A 22 -26.43 30.61 34.01
N PRO A 23 -25.11 30.37 33.98
CA PRO A 23 -24.16 31.21 34.69
C PRO A 23 -23.17 31.89 33.72
N SER A 24 -23.17 33.21 33.72
CA SER A 24 -22.05 34.05 33.28
C SER A 24 -21.42 34.70 34.51
N LEU A 25 -20.10 34.88 34.45
CA LEU A 25 -19.36 36.11 34.76
C LEU A 25 -17.94 35.75 35.22
N PHE A 26 -16.94 36.11 34.42
CA PHE A 26 -15.80 36.90 34.88
C PHE A 26 -15.17 37.58 33.67
N ASN A 27 -15.09 38.91 33.73
CA ASN A 27 -14.55 39.81 32.73
C ASN A 27 -13.40 40.57 33.40
N PRO A 28 -12.23 40.65 32.77
CA PRO A 28 -11.46 41.89 32.91
C PRO A 28 -10.94 42.41 31.58
N SER A 29 -11.25 43.68 31.35
CA SER A 29 -10.31 44.70 30.85
C SER A 29 -9.77 44.57 29.43
N ILE A 30 -10.35 45.39 28.56
CA ILE A 30 -9.83 45.81 27.25
C ILE A 30 -8.42 46.42 27.42
N SER A 31 -7.41 45.78 26.83
CA SER A 31 -6.15 46.43 26.48
C SER A 31 -5.90 46.25 24.98
N LYS A 32 -5.55 47.35 24.32
CA LYS A 32 -5.38 47.47 22.87
C LYS A 32 -4.21 46.59 22.42
N SER A 33 -4.45 45.61 21.56
CA SER A 33 -3.41 44.86 20.87
C SER A 33 -2.75 45.73 19.79
N PRO A 34 -1.41 45.88 19.76
CA PRO A 34 -0.74 46.57 18.67
C PRO A 34 -0.76 45.72 17.39
N SER A 35 -0.94 46.39 16.26
CA SER A 35 -0.90 45.86 14.89
C SER A 35 0.32 44.98 14.64
N PRO A 36 0.23 43.89 13.85
CA PRO A 36 1.41 43.14 13.46
C PRO A 36 2.23 43.98 12.46
N LEU A 37 3.38 44.48 12.90
CA LEU A 37 4.42 44.96 12.01
C LEU A 37 4.86 43.81 11.10
N THR A 38 4.68 44.02 9.80
CA THR A 38 5.47 43.38 8.75
C THR A 38 6.95 43.57 9.07
N THR A 39 7.65 42.49 9.41
CA THR A 39 9.11 42.44 9.31
C THR A 39 9.52 41.12 8.66
N SER A 40 10.11 41.32 7.50
CA SER A 40 10.76 40.37 6.60
C SER A 40 12.01 39.73 7.22
N LEU A 41 12.38 38.58 6.65
CA LEU A 41 13.58 37.76 6.86
C LEU A 41 13.53 36.76 8.01
N ASP A 42 12.76 35.68 7.80
CA ASP A 42 13.14 34.37 8.30
C ASP A 42 14.45 33.96 7.60
N VAL A 43 15.56 34.16 8.31
CA VAL A 43 16.79 33.41 8.06
C VAL A 43 16.44 31.95 8.24
N ALA A 44 16.44 31.18 7.15
CA ALA A 44 16.26 29.74 7.19
C ALA A 44 17.37 29.13 8.07
N VAL A 45 17.03 28.84 9.33
CA VAL A 45 17.79 27.89 10.13
C VAL A 45 17.75 26.59 9.35
N ASP A 46 18.90 26.13 8.87
CA ASP A 46 19.05 24.84 8.20
C ASP A 46 18.59 23.76 9.18
N VAL A 47 17.34 23.33 9.04
CA VAL A 47 16.77 22.27 9.87
C VAL A 47 17.56 21.02 9.53
N GLN A 48 18.48 20.66 10.44
CA GLN A 48 19.30 19.45 10.42
C GLN A 48 18.58 18.31 9.70
N ASP A 49 19.18 17.80 8.61
CA ASP A 49 18.68 16.65 7.87
C ASP A 49 19.01 15.36 8.66
N PRO A 50 18.02 14.70 9.31
CA PRO A 50 18.30 13.56 10.19
C PRO A 50 19.02 12.42 9.46
N PHE A 51 18.75 12.23 8.17
CA PHE A 51 19.43 11.23 7.35
C PHE A 51 20.91 11.54 7.20
N ASN A 52 21.28 12.77 6.84
CA ASN A 52 22.69 13.14 6.66
C ASN A 52 23.44 13.08 7.98
N ASN A 53 22.82 13.53 9.07
CA ASN A 53 23.41 13.46 10.41
C ASN A 53 23.64 12.00 10.84
N LEU A 54 22.64 11.13 10.73
CA LEU A 54 22.83 9.71 11.06
C LEU A 54 23.89 9.05 10.16
N SER A 55 23.95 9.45 8.88
CA SER A 55 24.96 8.94 7.95
C SER A 55 26.39 9.29 8.34
N THR A 56 26.64 10.33 9.15
CA THR A 56 27.99 10.62 9.66
C THR A 56 28.38 9.73 10.85
N PHE A 57 27.41 9.10 11.52
CA PHE A 57 27.64 8.24 12.67
C PHE A 57 27.56 6.74 12.35
N PHE A 58 26.79 6.37 11.33
CA PHE A 58 26.62 4.97 10.96
C PHE A 58 27.87 4.43 10.26
N ILE A 59 28.49 3.43 10.87
CA ILE A 59 29.54 2.62 10.26
C ILE A 59 28.84 1.46 9.54
N HIS A 60 28.90 1.47 8.21
CA HIS A 60 28.35 0.39 7.41
C HIS A 60 29.28 -0.82 7.42
N GLU A 61 28.89 -1.87 8.15
CA GLU A 61 29.66 -3.11 8.22
C GLU A 61 29.76 -3.86 6.88
N THR A 62 28.78 -3.65 5.98
CA THR A 62 28.73 -4.32 4.68
C THR A 62 28.37 -3.34 3.56
N HIS A 63 28.82 -3.63 2.34
CA HIS A 63 28.37 -2.92 1.13
C HIS A 63 26.84 -2.96 0.99
N ASP A 64 26.22 -4.07 1.40
CA ASP A 64 24.78 -4.28 1.28
C ASP A 64 24.01 -3.33 2.21
N SER A 65 24.46 -3.13 3.46
CA SER A 65 23.81 -2.20 4.38
C SER A 65 23.97 -0.73 3.97
N GLU A 66 25.15 -0.36 3.46
CA GLU A 66 25.39 0.96 2.88
C GLU A 66 24.48 1.23 1.67
N PHE A 67 24.38 0.25 0.78
CA PHE A 67 23.53 0.35 -0.41
C PHE A 67 22.07 0.60 -0.05
N TRP A 68 21.49 -0.22 0.83
CA TRP A 68 20.10 -0.09 1.23
C TRP A 68 19.85 1.21 1.98
N TRP A 69 20.76 1.62 2.87
CA TRP A 69 20.64 2.90 3.57
C TRP A 69 20.56 4.09 2.59
N LYS A 70 21.50 4.15 1.64
CA LYS A 70 21.55 5.24 0.64
C LYS A 70 20.36 5.22 -0.32
N THR A 71 19.85 4.03 -0.65
CA THR A 71 18.81 3.87 -1.68
C THR A 71 17.40 4.04 -1.12
N THR A 72 17.10 3.40 0.00
CA THR A 72 15.74 3.33 0.55
C THR A 72 15.61 4.11 1.85
N GLY A 73 16.65 4.15 2.69
CA GLY A 73 16.67 4.97 3.91
C GLY A 73 16.52 6.46 3.62
N LYS A 74 17.21 6.96 2.58
CA LYS A 74 17.09 8.36 2.14
C LYS A 74 15.69 8.71 1.66
N VAL A 75 15.08 7.84 0.84
CA VAL A 75 13.70 8.03 0.35
C VAL A 75 12.73 8.05 1.53
N PHE A 76 12.87 7.11 2.46
CA PHE A 76 12.04 7.03 3.66
C PHE A 76 12.17 8.28 4.55
N SER A 77 13.38 8.80 4.74
CA SER A 77 13.62 10.07 5.44
C SER A 77 12.86 11.24 4.80
N GLN A 78 12.92 11.36 3.46
CA GLN A 78 12.20 12.41 2.76
C GLN A 78 10.68 12.24 2.88
N MET A 79 10.17 11.01 2.83
CA MET A 79 8.74 10.74 3.05
C MET A 79 8.27 11.23 4.42
N MET A 80 9.04 10.94 5.48
CA MET A 80 8.72 11.40 6.83
C MET A 80 8.82 12.92 6.96
N LYS A 81 9.87 13.54 6.42
CA LYS A 81 10.02 15.01 6.41
C LYS A 81 8.82 15.69 5.74
N ARG A 82 8.38 15.18 4.59
CA ARG A 82 7.23 15.74 3.84
C ARG A 82 5.89 15.41 4.49
N ALA A 83 5.81 14.35 5.27
CA ALA A 83 4.65 14.04 6.09
C ALA A 83 4.65 14.75 7.47
N PHE A 84 5.59 15.67 7.72
CA PHE A 84 5.68 16.48 8.95
C PHE A 84 5.88 15.68 10.24
N TYR A 85 6.60 14.56 10.17
CA TYR A 85 7.08 13.89 11.37
C TYR A 85 8.07 14.81 12.10
N SER A 86 8.02 14.84 13.44
CA SER A 86 8.97 15.63 14.23
C SER A 86 10.41 15.15 14.03
N PRO A 87 11.43 15.99 14.29
CA PRO A 87 12.82 15.55 14.25
C PRO A 87 13.08 14.28 15.07
N ASP A 88 12.54 14.21 16.28
CA ASP A 88 12.69 13.04 17.17
C ASP A 88 12.08 11.77 16.56
N GLN A 89 10.90 11.89 15.93
CA GLN A 89 10.28 10.77 15.21
C GLN A 89 11.12 10.33 14.02
N GLN A 90 11.67 11.29 13.26
CA GLN A 90 12.55 10.98 12.13
C GLN A 90 13.79 10.23 12.59
N TYR A 91 14.50 10.69 13.63
CA TYR A 91 15.65 9.97 14.18
C TYR A 91 15.27 8.58 14.71
N LYS A 92 14.21 8.48 15.52
CA LYS A 92 13.74 7.20 16.09
C LYS A 92 13.44 6.17 14.99
N TYR A 93 12.68 6.58 13.96
CA TYR A 93 12.26 5.68 12.90
C TYR A 93 13.38 5.37 11.89
N LEU A 94 14.31 6.30 11.65
CA LEU A 94 15.49 6.03 10.84
C LEU A 94 16.47 5.08 11.54
N MET A 95 16.64 5.19 12.86
CA MET A 95 17.42 4.23 13.62
C MET A 95 16.79 2.84 13.58
N PHE A 96 15.48 2.73 13.80
CA PHE A 96 14.74 1.48 13.63
C PHE A 96 14.93 0.91 12.22
N TYR A 97 14.79 1.75 11.19
CA TYR A 97 15.00 1.36 9.81
C TYR A 97 16.41 0.80 9.58
N TYR A 98 17.43 1.50 10.07
CA TYR A 98 18.82 1.09 9.88
C TYR A 98 19.17 -0.22 10.60
N PHE A 99 18.84 -0.32 11.89
CA PHE A 99 19.26 -1.46 12.71
C PHE A 99 18.38 -2.69 12.55
N THR A 100 17.10 -2.52 12.19
CA THR A 100 16.13 -3.63 12.15
C THR A 100 15.72 -4.00 10.73
N ILE A 101 15.52 -3.02 9.85
CA ILE A 101 14.94 -3.27 8.52
C ILE A 101 16.01 -3.61 7.49
N ILE A 102 17.09 -2.84 7.42
CA ILE A 102 18.15 -3.05 6.44
C ILE A 102 18.74 -4.47 6.49
N PRO A 103 19.03 -5.08 7.66
CA PRO A 103 19.54 -6.44 7.72
C PRO A 103 18.62 -7.50 7.10
N GLU A 104 17.31 -7.23 6.99
CA GLU A 104 16.32 -8.16 6.45
C GLU A 104 16.20 -8.09 4.91
N LEU A 105 16.73 -7.03 4.28
CA LEU A 105 16.63 -6.79 2.82
C LEU A 105 17.61 -7.61 1.98
N GLY A 106 18.58 -8.27 2.62
CA GLY A 106 19.53 -9.16 1.96
C GLY A 106 20.54 -8.46 1.06
N PRO A 107 21.22 -9.21 0.17
CA PRO A 107 22.32 -8.69 -0.64
C PRO A 107 21.87 -7.56 -1.57
N ALA A 108 22.72 -6.55 -1.75
CA ALA A 108 22.48 -5.50 -2.73
C ALA A 108 22.58 -6.07 -4.17
N PRO A 109 21.90 -5.45 -5.14
CA PRO A 109 22.03 -5.80 -6.55
C PRO A 109 23.50 -5.73 -7.01
N ARG A 110 24.03 -6.87 -7.48
CA ARG A 110 25.39 -6.96 -8.03
C ARG A 110 25.33 -7.04 -9.57
N PRO A 111 26.16 -6.26 -10.30
CA PRO A 111 26.30 -6.39 -11.74
C PRO A 111 26.72 -7.80 -12.12
N VAL A 112 25.94 -8.49 -12.95
CA VAL A 112 26.39 -9.75 -13.58
C VAL A 112 27.12 -9.39 -14.87
N ILE A 113 28.45 -9.42 -14.86
CA ILE A 113 29.25 -9.31 -16.08
C ILE A 113 29.11 -10.62 -16.84
N LYS A 114 28.37 -10.63 -17.94
CA LYS A 114 28.36 -11.78 -18.85
C LYS A 114 29.74 -11.88 -19.50
N SER A 115 30.56 -12.83 -19.05
CA SER A 115 31.77 -13.23 -19.76
C SER A 115 31.37 -13.64 -21.19
N LYS A 116 31.89 -12.92 -22.20
CA LYS A 116 31.70 -13.25 -23.62
C LYS A 116 32.18 -14.69 -23.86
N SER A 117 31.24 -15.62 -24.03
CA SER A 117 31.56 -16.90 -24.65
C SER A 117 32.12 -16.61 -26.04
N LYS A 118 33.35 -17.05 -26.31
CA LYS A 118 34.03 -16.90 -27.61
C LYS A 118 33.31 -17.72 -28.68
N SER A 119 32.19 -17.22 -29.20
CA SER A 119 31.60 -17.74 -30.43
C SER A 119 32.14 -16.98 -31.63
N LYS A 120 32.74 -17.72 -32.57
CA LYS A 120 33.39 -17.19 -33.78
C LYS A 120 32.33 -16.69 -34.78
N ARG A 121 32.55 -15.46 -35.27
CA ARG A 121 32.10 -14.85 -36.55
C ARG A 121 30.59 -14.57 -36.74
N LYS A 122 30.27 -13.28 -36.86
CA LYS A 122 29.68 -12.63 -38.06
C LYS A 122 29.94 -11.11 -38.02
N PRO A 123 30.27 -10.43 -39.15
CA PRO A 123 30.56 -9.00 -39.16
C PRO A 123 29.35 -8.18 -39.63
N PHE A 124 28.66 -7.53 -38.69
CA PHE A 124 28.00 -6.23 -38.86
C PHE A 124 27.54 -5.78 -37.46
N ILE A 125 28.29 -4.89 -36.80
CA ILE A 125 27.92 -4.37 -35.48
C ILE A 125 27.18 -3.06 -35.70
N ASP A 126 25.87 -3.08 -35.47
CA ASP A 126 25.10 -1.88 -35.15
C ASP A 126 25.53 -1.40 -33.76
N LEU A 127 26.18 -0.24 -33.71
CA LEU A 127 26.71 0.38 -32.49
C LEU A 127 25.61 0.79 -31.49
N SER A 128 24.32 0.65 -31.83
CA SER A 128 23.20 0.87 -30.90
C SER A 128 22.79 -0.37 -30.09
N SER A 129 23.33 -1.56 -30.41
CA SER A 129 22.86 -2.85 -29.87
C SER A 129 23.83 -3.55 -28.91
N THR A 130 25.02 -2.99 -28.66
CA THR A 130 26.11 -3.66 -27.90
C THR A 130 26.25 -3.16 -26.46
N VAL A 131 25.14 -2.85 -25.79
CA VAL A 131 25.12 -2.80 -24.32
C VAL A 131 24.56 -4.14 -23.85
N ASP A 132 25.45 -5.11 -23.65
CA ASP A 132 25.10 -6.34 -22.93
C ASP A 132 24.46 -5.91 -21.61
N ARG A 133 23.14 -6.10 -21.50
CA ARG A 133 22.34 -5.68 -20.34
C ARG A 133 22.97 -6.25 -19.08
N ILE A 134 23.63 -5.40 -18.28
CA ILE A 134 23.96 -5.70 -16.90
C ILE A 134 22.62 -5.87 -16.18
N THR A 135 22.16 -7.11 -16.08
CA THR A 135 20.99 -7.44 -15.27
C THR A 135 21.50 -7.99 -13.95
N SER A 136 21.32 -7.24 -12.86
CA SER A 136 21.38 -7.83 -11.53
C SER A 136 20.11 -8.66 -11.34
N LYS A 137 20.22 -9.99 -11.34
CA LYS A 137 19.13 -10.83 -10.86
C LYS A 137 19.32 -11.05 -9.36
N PRO A 138 18.27 -10.87 -8.53
CA PRO A 138 18.39 -11.20 -7.12
C PRO A 138 18.56 -12.71 -6.94
N VAL A 139 19.24 -13.09 -5.87
CA VAL A 139 19.35 -14.50 -5.44
C VAL A 139 17.98 -15.02 -4.99
N TYR A 140 17.23 -14.18 -4.28
CA TYR A 140 15.87 -14.45 -3.85
C TYR A 140 14.89 -13.55 -4.59
N GLN A 141 14.00 -14.14 -5.39
CA GLN A 141 13.01 -13.38 -6.19
C GLN A 141 11.82 -12.97 -5.32
N SER A 142 11.95 -11.87 -4.57
CA SER A 142 10.88 -11.36 -3.73
C SER A 142 9.57 -11.15 -4.50
N TYR A 143 8.45 -11.45 -3.83
CA TYR A 143 7.10 -11.08 -4.25
C TYR A 143 6.81 -9.57 -4.14
N MET A 144 7.56 -8.84 -3.31
CA MET A 144 7.23 -7.48 -2.88
C MET A 144 7.04 -6.51 -4.04
N THR A 145 7.92 -6.58 -5.05
CA THR A 145 7.81 -5.73 -6.24
C THR A 145 8.08 -6.53 -7.52
N ASP A 146 7.62 -6.00 -8.65
CA ASP A 146 7.79 -6.61 -9.97
C ASP A 146 9.25 -6.80 -10.42
N ASP A 147 10.19 -6.01 -9.88
CA ASP A 147 11.62 -6.22 -10.13
C ASP A 147 12.29 -7.02 -9.01
N HIS A 148 11.50 -7.57 -8.09
CA HIS A 148 11.93 -8.35 -6.93
C HIS A 148 12.76 -7.56 -5.90
N THR A 149 12.67 -6.23 -5.92
CA THR A 149 13.16 -5.40 -4.81
C THR A 149 12.37 -5.77 -3.54
N PRO A 150 13.02 -6.17 -2.44
CA PRO A 150 12.34 -6.73 -1.26
C PRO A 150 11.67 -5.68 -0.36
N ILE A 151 11.47 -4.46 -0.86
CA ILE A 151 10.82 -3.37 -0.14
C ILE A 151 9.98 -2.52 -1.10
N GLU A 152 8.77 -2.21 -0.67
CA GLU A 152 7.89 -1.24 -1.33
C GLU A 152 7.52 -0.14 -0.32
N LEU A 153 7.70 1.12 -0.70
CA LEU A 153 7.32 2.26 0.12
C LEU A 153 5.90 2.70 -0.26
N SER A 154 5.13 3.26 0.68
CA SER A 154 3.84 3.84 0.33
C SER A 154 3.53 5.10 1.13
N TRP A 155 2.79 5.99 0.47
CA TRP A 155 2.43 7.29 1.02
C TRP A 155 0.92 7.46 0.92
N GLN A 156 0.27 7.50 2.08
CA GLN A 156 -1.19 7.57 2.19
C GLN A 156 -1.63 8.99 2.49
N PHE A 157 -2.53 9.52 1.67
CA PHE A 157 -3.16 10.82 1.90
C PHE A 157 -4.53 10.63 2.53
N GLY A 158 -4.68 11.17 3.73
CA GLY A 158 -5.96 11.31 4.40
C GLY A 158 -6.83 12.39 3.75
N GLY A 159 -8.15 12.32 3.99
CA GLY A 159 -9.11 13.30 3.48
C GLY A 159 -8.91 14.71 4.05
N ASP A 160 -8.25 14.82 5.21
CA ASP A 160 -7.85 16.06 5.90
C ASP A 160 -6.52 16.65 5.39
N GLY A 161 -5.85 15.94 4.46
CA GLY A 161 -4.52 16.26 3.97
C GLY A 161 -3.39 15.77 4.87
N GLY A 162 -3.70 15.03 5.94
CA GLY A 162 -2.71 14.29 6.72
C GLY A 162 -2.04 13.23 5.87
N VAL A 163 -0.75 12.99 6.11
CA VAL A 163 0.03 12.04 5.31
C VAL A 163 0.77 11.07 6.19
N VAL A 164 0.70 9.78 5.87
CA VAL A 164 1.37 8.72 6.62
C VAL A 164 2.41 8.06 5.72
N ALA A 165 3.65 8.03 6.18
CA ALA A 165 4.73 7.27 5.55
C ALA A 165 4.65 5.82 6.00
N ARG A 166 4.79 4.90 5.06
CA ARG A 166 4.75 3.46 5.29
C ARG A 166 5.73 2.76 4.38
N PHE A 167 6.09 1.54 4.73
CA PHE A 167 6.70 0.60 3.79
C PHE A 167 6.30 -0.83 4.18
N ALA A 168 6.51 -1.74 3.25
CA ALA A 168 6.46 -3.17 3.52
C ALA A 168 7.76 -3.83 3.05
N ILE A 169 8.22 -4.83 3.80
CA ILE A 169 9.40 -5.63 3.43
C ILE A 169 9.06 -7.10 3.32
N ASP A 170 9.65 -7.74 2.32
CA ASP A 170 9.85 -9.16 2.28
C ASP A 170 11.20 -9.45 2.97
N PRO A 171 11.22 -10.08 4.15
CA PRO A 171 12.46 -10.35 4.88
C PRO A 171 13.22 -11.52 4.24
N VAL A 172 13.82 -11.24 3.07
CA VAL A 172 14.42 -12.25 2.20
C VAL A 172 15.59 -12.99 2.86
N VAL A 173 16.28 -12.39 3.83
CA VAL A 173 17.36 -13.08 4.57
C VAL A 173 16.80 -14.26 5.36
N ARG A 174 15.70 -14.05 6.09
CA ARG A 174 15.03 -15.12 6.84
C ARG A 174 14.38 -16.14 5.91
N GLN A 175 13.70 -15.67 4.87
CA GLN A 175 13.00 -16.55 3.94
C GLN A 175 13.91 -17.37 3.03
N SER A 176 15.17 -16.95 2.85
CA SER A 176 16.17 -17.72 2.10
C SER A 176 17.00 -18.67 2.99
N SER A 177 16.96 -18.50 4.32
CA SER A 177 17.72 -19.33 5.25
C SER A 177 17.06 -20.69 5.47
N SER A 178 17.81 -21.76 5.26
CA SER A 178 17.39 -23.12 5.63
C SER A 178 17.48 -23.37 7.14
N GLU A 179 18.12 -22.47 7.90
CA GLU A 179 18.33 -22.58 9.34
C GLU A 179 17.26 -21.87 10.18
N ASP A 180 16.42 -21.02 9.58
CA ASP A 180 15.35 -20.33 10.31
C ASP A 180 14.17 -21.28 10.62
N SER A 181 14.23 -21.92 11.79
CA SER A 181 13.18 -22.82 12.26
C SER A 181 11.93 -22.08 12.76
N ARG A 182 12.00 -20.76 13.00
CA ARG A 182 10.85 -19.97 13.50
C ARG A 182 9.90 -19.57 12.37
N GLY A 183 10.34 -19.70 11.12
CA GLY A 183 9.54 -19.42 9.94
C GLY A 183 8.96 -18.00 9.95
N ALA A 184 7.76 -17.83 9.42
CA ALA A 184 7.16 -16.51 9.25
C ALA A 184 7.00 -15.72 10.55
N MET A 185 6.86 -16.39 11.70
CA MET A 185 6.56 -15.73 12.97
C MET A 185 7.79 -15.16 13.67
N GLY A 186 8.99 -15.66 13.41
CA GLY A 186 10.19 -15.25 14.13
C GLY A 186 10.45 -13.74 14.10
N LEU A 187 10.28 -13.10 12.93
CA LEU A 187 10.44 -11.64 12.81
C LEU A 187 9.33 -10.87 13.55
N PHE A 188 8.07 -11.33 13.51
CA PHE A 188 6.98 -10.64 14.21
C PHE A 188 7.18 -10.71 15.72
N GLU A 189 7.64 -11.86 16.23
CA GLU A 189 7.99 -12.04 17.64
C GLU A 189 9.13 -11.09 18.04
N ASP A 190 10.23 -11.07 17.29
CA ASP A 190 11.36 -10.17 17.52
C ASP A 190 10.90 -8.70 17.57
N LEU A 191 10.13 -8.27 16.55
CA LEU A 191 9.60 -6.90 16.46
C LEU A 191 8.67 -6.56 17.62
N SER A 192 7.79 -7.47 18.04
CA SER A 192 6.78 -7.21 19.08
C SER A 192 7.35 -6.80 20.43
N THR A 193 8.63 -7.09 20.67
CA THR A 193 9.34 -6.77 21.91
C THR A 193 10.02 -5.40 21.90
N MET A 194 10.10 -4.73 20.75
CA MET A 194 10.83 -3.47 20.62
C MET A 194 10.01 -2.25 21.06
N GLU A 195 10.61 -1.33 21.81
CA GLU A 195 9.96 -0.09 22.31
C GLU A 195 9.50 0.89 21.20
N VAL A 196 10.02 0.72 19.98
CA VAL A 196 9.60 1.53 18.82
C VAL A 196 8.26 1.08 18.25
N ILE A 197 7.85 -0.18 18.51
CA ILE A 197 6.55 -0.70 18.10
C ILE A 197 5.45 -0.12 19.00
N ALA A 198 4.32 0.19 18.39
CA ALA A 198 3.17 0.73 19.10
C ALA A 198 2.67 -0.25 20.17
N PRO A 199 2.19 0.24 21.34
CA PRO A 199 1.71 -0.62 22.41
C PRO A 199 0.48 -1.43 21.99
N GLY A 200 0.25 -2.56 22.65
CA GLY A 200 -0.94 -3.40 22.43
C GLY A 200 -0.81 -4.38 21.26
N VAL A 201 0.42 -4.76 20.88
CA VAL A 201 0.66 -5.81 19.88
C VAL A 201 0.07 -7.13 20.35
N ASP A 202 -0.67 -7.79 19.46
CA ASP A 202 -1.15 -9.15 19.64
C ASP A 202 -0.91 -9.94 18.35
N LEU A 203 -0.29 -11.12 18.47
CA LEU A 203 0.13 -11.95 17.36
C LEU A 203 -0.75 -13.20 17.16
N ASP A 204 -1.85 -13.40 17.90
CA ASP A 204 -2.69 -14.61 17.81
C ASP A 204 -3.19 -14.85 16.38
N TRP A 205 -3.72 -13.81 15.73
CA TRP A 205 -4.16 -13.89 14.34
C TRP A 205 -2.99 -14.17 13.39
N CYS A 206 -1.81 -13.59 13.66
CA CYS A 206 -0.61 -13.83 12.85
C CYS A 206 -0.18 -15.31 12.92
N HIS A 207 -0.16 -15.90 14.13
CA HIS A 207 0.16 -17.33 14.30
C HIS A 207 -0.84 -18.25 13.58
N LYS A 208 -2.14 -17.96 13.70
CA LYS A 208 -3.20 -18.72 13.01
C LYS A 208 -3.04 -18.65 11.49
N CYS A 209 -2.86 -17.44 10.95
CA CYS A 209 -2.64 -17.21 9.54
C CYS A 209 -1.37 -17.91 9.05
N SER A 210 -0.24 -17.73 9.73
CA SER A 210 1.03 -18.39 9.37
C SER A 210 0.88 -19.91 9.30
N LYS A 211 0.28 -20.53 10.32
CA LYS A 211 0.08 -21.98 10.38
C LYS A 211 -0.74 -22.52 9.20
N ILE A 212 -1.81 -21.81 8.82
CA ILE A 212 -2.76 -22.26 7.80
C ILE A 212 -2.25 -21.93 6.39
N LEU A 213 -1.67 -20.75 6.20
CA LEU A 213 -1.39 -20.18 4.88
C LEU A 213 0.06 -20.34 4.45
N THR A 214 0.98 -20.68 5.35
CA THR A 214 2.40 -20.88 5.04
C THR A 214 2.86 -22.29 5.41
N THR A 215 4.09 -22.62 5.04
CA THR A 215 4.75 -23.88 5.38
C THR A 215 6.13 -23.63 5.99
N SER A 216 6.46 -24.44 6.99
CA SER A 216 7.79 -24.52 7.58
C SER A 216 8.70 -25.41 6.73
N ASN A 217 10.02 -25.27 6.89
CA ASN A 217 11.05 -26.18 6.32
C ASN A 217 10.92 -26.39 4.80
N VAL A 218 10.79 -25.29 4.06
CA VAL A 218 10.71 -25.32 2.61
C VAL A 218 12.09 -25.55 2.01
N ASN A 219 12.22 -26.62 1.21
CA ASN A 219 13.32 -26.70 0.27
C ASN A 219 13.08 -25.65 -0.83
N LEU A 220 13.90 -24.59 -0.84
CA LEU A 220 13.77 -23.45 -1.73
C LEU A 220 13.85 -23.85 -3.22
N ASP A 221 14.65 -24.86 -3.56
CA ASP A 221 14.77 -25.36 -4.93
C ASP A 221 13.46 -26.00 -5.40
N ARG A 222 12.78 -26.75 -4.52
CA ARG A 222 11.46 -27.30 -4.83
C ARG A 222 10.44 -26.19 -5.05
N VAL A 223 10.40 -25.17 -4.19
CA VAL A 223 9.40 -24.11 -4.30
C VAL A 223 9.66 -23.18 -5.48
N THR A 224 10.91 -22.81 -5.75
CA THR A 224 11.25 -22.00 -6.93
C THR A 224 10.98 -22.73 -8.25
N SER A 225 10.94 -24.07 -8.25
CA SER A 225 10.59 -24.85 -9.44
C SER A 225 9.09 -24.93 -9.75
N VAL A 226 8.21 -24.70 -8.76
CA VAL A 226 6.75 -24.89 -8.91
C VAL A 226 5.92 -23.65 -8.61
N SER A 227 6.40 -22.76 -7.74
CA SER A 227 5.73 -21.51 -7.37
C SER A 227 6.19 -20.36 -8.26
N GLN A 228 5.28 -19.43 -8.54
CA GLN A 228 5.62 -18.19 -9.24
C GLN A 228 6.60 -17.32 -8.45
N TYR A 229 6.62 -17.47 -7.12
CA TYR A 229 7.50 -16.73 -6.22
C TYR A 229 7.77 -17.56 -4.94
N PRO A 230 8.99 -17.46 -4.36
CA PRO A 230 9.35 -18.16 -3.14
C PRO A 230 8.78 -17.55 -1.85
N SER A 231 8.38 -16.27 -1.88
CA SER A 231 7.89 -15.55 -0.71
C SER A 231 6.64 -16.18 -0.12
N GLN A 232 6.62 -16.34 1.21
CA GLN A 232 5.47 -16.86 1.96
C GLN A 232 4.80 -15.80 2.82
N TYR A 233 5.52 -14.75 3.19
CA TYR A 233 4.98 -13.64 3.98
C TYR A 233 5.74 -12.33 3.71
N PHE A 234 5.17 -11.23 4.16
CA PHE A 234 5.83 -9.94 4.24
C PHE A 234 5.23 -9.10 5.38
N VAL A 235 5.95 -8.05 5.80
CA VAL A 235 5.59 -7.21 6.94
C VAL A 235 5.36 -5.78 6.48
N GLY A 236 4.22 -5.19 6.86
CA GLY A 236 3.94 -3.77 6.66
C GLY A 236 4.14 -2.96 7.93
N PHE A 237 4.66 -1.75 7.77
CA PHE A 237 4.97 -0.82 8.85
C PHE A 237 4.24 0.51 8.62
N ASP A 238 3.33 0.85 9.51
CA ASP A 238 2.64 2.13 9.56
C ASP A 238 3.23 2.99 10.67
N PHE A 239 3.80 4.15 10.33
CA PHE A 239 4.47 5.01 11.30
C PHE A 239 3.48 6.04 11.86
N SER A 240 3.07 5.87 13.11
CA SER A 240 2.08 6.73 13.76
C SER A 240 2.71 7.64 14.82
N LEU A 241 1.89 8.44 15.52
CA LEU A 241 2.33 9.18 16.70
C LEU A 241 2.64 8.24 17.89
N GLN A 242 1.98 7.08 17.96
CA GLN A 242 2.07 6.12 19.06
C GLN A 242 3.19 5.08 18.87
N GLY A 243 3.92 5.13 17.76
CA GLY A 243 4.92 4.15 17.37
C GLY A 243 4.61 3.48 16.04
N VAL A 244 5.33 2.40 15.76
CA VAL A 244 5.20 1.63 14.52
C VAL A 244 4.12 0.58 14.67
N VAL A 245 3.09 0.63 13.83
CA VAL A 245 2.01 -0.37 13.78
C VAL A 245 2.35 -1.43 12.75
N LEU A 246 2.36 -2.69 13.18
CA LEU A 246 2.70 -3.84 12.35
C LEU A 246 1.48 -4.44 11.65
N LYS A 247 1.69 -4.87 10.40
CA LYS A 247 0.72 -5.64 9.62
C LYS A 247 1.39 -6.88 9.05
N ALA A 248 0.77 -8.03 9.23
CA ALA A 248 1.25 -9.29 8.71
C ALA A 248 0.53 -9.63 7.42
N TYR A 249 1.28 -10.06 6.40
CA TYR A 249 0.76 -10.48 5.11
C TYR A 249 1.27 -11.88 4.80
N PHE A 250 0.37 -12.78 4.41
CA PHE A 250 0.66 -14.19 4.15
C PHE A 250 0.24 -14.56 2.72
N LEU A 251 1.09 -15.34 2.07
CA LEU A 251 0.96 -15.75 0.67
C LEU A 251 0.64 -17.25 0.60
N PRO A 252 -0.60 -17.66 0.28
CA PRO A 252 -1.02 -19.05 0.32
C PRO A 252 -0.56 -19.90 -0.88
N GLU A 253 0.13 -19.32 -1.86
CA GLU A 253 0.56 -19.98 -3.11
C GLU A 253 1.36 -21.26 -2.83
N THR A 254 2.48 -21.15 -2.12
CA THR A 254 3.37 -22.26 -1.80
C THR A 254 2.64 -23.36 -1.02
N LYS A 255 1.83 -22.99 -0.03
CA LYS A 255 1.05 -23.95 0.76
C LYS A 255 0.03 -24.68 -0.11
N SER A 256 -0.65 -23.96 -0.99
CA SER A 256 -1.66 -24.52 -1.90
C SER A 256 -1.03 -25.54 -2.86
N ILE A 257 0.11 -25.20 -3.46
CA ILE A 257 0.82 -26.08 -4.39
C ILE A 257 1.30 -27.36 -3.69
N LEU A 258 1.96 -27.23 -2.54
CA LEU A 258 2.55 -28.38 -1.83
C LEU A 258 1.51 -29.32 -1.22
N THR A 259 0.34 -28.80 -0.84
CA THR A 259 -0.73 -29.62 -0.23
C THR A 259 -1.81 -30.06 -1.23
N GLY A 260 -1.84 -29.47 -2.43
CA GLY A 260 -2.94 -29.63 -3.39
C GLY A 260 -4.27 -28.99 -2.96
N ILE A 261 -4.30 -28.28 -1.83
CA ILE A 261 -5.53 -27.63 -1.33
C ILE A 261 -5.69 -26.27 -2.02
N PRO A 262 -6.83 -25.99 -2.67
CA PRO A 262 -7.06 -24.71 -3.34
C PRO A 262 -6.97 -23.51 -2.39
N LYS A 263 -6.39 -22.39 -2.85
CA LYS A 263 -6.22 -21.16 -2.05
C LYS A 263 -7.52 -20.67 -1.41
N ILE A 264 -8.64 -20.74 -2.15
CA ILE A 264 -9.97 -20.35 -1.63
C ILE A 264 -10.38 -21.17 -0.40
N VAL A 265 -10.01 -22.46 -0.35
CA VAL A 265 -10.29 -23.36 0.77
C VAL A 265 -9.38 -23.03 1.95
N LEU A 266 -8.08 -22.82 1.71
CA LEU A 266 -7.12 -22.41 2.76
C LEU A 266 -7.53 -21.08 3.40
N VAL A 267 -7.91 -20.09 2.61
CA VAL A 267 -8.37 -18.80 3.12
C VAL A 267 -9.69 -18.93 3.88
N THR A 268 -10.64 -19.74 3.39
CA THR A 268 -11.90 -19.99 4.12
C THR A 268 -11.66 -20.69 5.45
N GLN A 269 -10.74 -21.66 5.51
CA GLN A 269 -10.30 -22.29 6.76
C GLN A 269 -9.66 -21.27 7.70
N CYS A 270 -8.82 -20.38 7.16
CA CYS A 270 -8.20 -19.31 7.94
C CYS A 270 -9.24 -18.38 8.56
N VAL A 271 -10.21 -17.88 7.78
CA VAL A 271 -11.29 -17.02 8.30
C VAL A 271 -12.06 -17.72 9.42
N LYS A 272 -12.41 -19.01 9.24
CA LYS A 272 -13.07 -19.82 10.28
C LYS A 272 -12.25 -19.90 11.58
N GLU A 273 -10.95 -20.13 11.47
CA GLU A 273 -10.07 -20.23 12.64
C GLU A 273 -9.89 -18.88 13.35
N LEU A 274 -9.89 -17.76 12.62
CA LEU A 274 -9.88 -16.41 13.22
C LEU A 274 -11.17 -16.11 14.01
N THR A 275 -12.30 -16.71 13.61
CA THR A 275 -13.58 -16.62 14.32
C THR A 275 -13.77 -17.66 15.43
N ARG A 276 -12.74 -18.45 15.76
CA ARG A 276 -12.83 -19.45 16.82
C ARG A 276 -12.64 -18.79 18.20
N PRO A 277 -13.53 -19.06 19.18
CA PRO A 277 -13.35 -18.59 20.55
C PRO A 277 -12.01 -19.06 21.15
N THR A 278 -11.33 -18.15 21.84
CA THR A 278 -10.11 -18.44 22.60
C THR A 278 -10.29 -18.01 24.06
N LYS A 279 -9.38 -18.42 24.95
CA LYS A 279 -9.38 -17.94 26.34
C LYS A 279 -9.33 -16.42 26.44
N ASN A 280 -8.57 -15.77 25.55
CA ASN A 280 -8.40 -14.31 25.52
C ASN A 280 -9.53 -13.60 24.73
N CYS A 281 -10.30 -14.34 23.93
CA CYS A 281 -11.43 -13.81 23.18
C CYS A 281 -12.58 -14.83 23.08
N PRO A 282 -13.45 -14.92 24.11
CA PRO A 282 -14.58 -15.87 24.13
C PRO A 282 -15.65 -15.57 23.08
N SER A 283 -15.76 -14.31 22.66
CA SER A 283 -16.70 -13.84 21.64
C SER A 283 -15.93 -13.12 20.53
N PRO A 284 -15.33 -13.88 19.59
CA PRO A 284 -14.60 -13.32 18.47
C PRO A 284 -15.55 -12.62 17.49
N PRO A 285 -15.04 -11.71 16.64
CA PRO A 285 -15.86 -11.05 15.63
C PRO A 285 -16.40 -12.05 14.61
N ASP A 286 -17.62 -11.81 14.10
CA ASP A 286 -18.08 -12.50 12.91
C ASP A 286 -17.36 -11.97 11.67
N LEU A 287 -16.58 -12.84 11.04
CA LEU A 287 -15.91 -12.60 9.76
C LEU A 287 -16.46 -13.51 8.66
N ILE A 288 -17.31 -14.48 9.01
CA ILE A 288 -17.84 -15.48 8.09
C ILE A 288 -18.91 -14.85 7.23
N THR A 289 -19.84 -14.10 7.81
CA THR A 289 -20.89 -13.40 7.05
C THR A 289 -20.32 -12.51 5.93
N PRO A 290 -19.42 -11.54 6.21
CA PRO A 290 -18.85 -10.72 5.15
C PRO A 290 -17.98 -11.51 4.17
N TRP A 291 -17.34 -12.61 4.59
CA TRP A 291 -16.61 -13.49 3.68
C TRP A 291 -17.53 -14.25 2.72
N LEU A 292 -18.64 -14.79 3.21
CA LEU A 292 -19.65 -15.45 2.38
C LEU A 292 -20.24 -14.48 1.35
N ASN A 293 -20.44 -13.21 1.70
CA ASN A 293 -20.87 -12.19 0.74
C ASN A 293 -19.87 -11.99 -0.41
N VAL A 294 -18.56 -12.05 -0.14
CA VAL A 294 -17.53 -12.03 -1.19
C VAL A 294 -17.58 -13.30 -2.04
N LEU A 295 -17.71 -14.47 -1.42
CA LEU A 295 -17.79 -15.75 -2.12
C LEU A 295 -19.02 -15.82 -3.05
N THR A 296 -20.20 -15.44 -2.55
CA THR A 296 -21.43 -15.36 -3.34
C THR A 296 -21.23 -14.43 -4.54
N PHE A 297 -20.57 -13.28 -4.36
CA PHE A 297 -20.24 -12.41 -5.50
C PHE A 297 -19.34 -13.12 -6.52
N PHE A 298 -18.29 -13.83 -6.08
CA PHE A 298 -17.41 -14.56 -7.00
C PHE A 298 -18.16 -15.63 -7.79
N GLU A 299 -19.16 -16.28 -7.20
CA GLU A 299 -20.01 -17.27 -7.89
C GLU A 299 -20.89 -16.64 -8.97
N THR A 300 -21.19 -15.33 -8.89
CA THR A 300 -21.93 -14.62 -9.96
C THR A 300 -21.05 -14.27 -11.16
N LEU A 301 -19.73 -14.41 -11.05
CA LEU A 301 -18.80 -14.01 -12.11
C LEU A 301 -18.70 -15.09 -13.19
N PRO A 302 -18.60 -14.71 -14.48
CA PRO A 302 -18.27 -15.66 -15.53
C PRO A 302 -16.87 -16.25 -15.27
N PRO A 303 -16.58 -17.50 -15.71
CA PRO A 303 -15.29 -18.16 -15.46
C PRO A 303 -14.07 -17.33 -15.87
N ALA A 304 -14.17 -16.56 -16.95
CA ALA A 304 -13.10 -15.68 -17.43
C ALA A 304 -12.77 -14.51 -16.48
N LEU A 305 -13.63 -14.19 -15.52
CA LEU A 305 -13.44 -13.14 -14.51
C LEU A 305 -13.22 -13.69 -13.10
N THR A 306 -13.13 -15.01 -12.94
CA THR A 306 -12.85 -15.62 -11.64
C THR A 306 -11.55 -15.05 -11.07
N PRO A 307 -11.57 -14.40 -9.91
CA PRO A 307 -10.40 -13.73 -9.38
C PRO A 307 -9.45 -14.72 -8.72
N ASN A 308 -8.15 -14.41 -8.79
CA ASN A 308 -7.11 -15.20 -8.15
C ASN A 308 -6.80 -14.65 -6.76
N ILE A 309 -6.91 -15.46 -5.69
CA ILE A 309 -6.54 -15.03 -4.33
C ILE A 309 -5.03 -15.05 -4.18
N ASN A 310 -4.45 -13.92 -3.75
CA ASN A 310 -3.00 -13.76 -3.66
C ASN A 310 -2.49 -13.57 -2.24
N ILE A 311 -3.21 -12.84 -1.38
CA ILE A 311 -2.68 -12.42 -0.07
C ILE A 311 -3.80 -12.44 0.97
N VAL A 312 -3.47 -12.87 2.19
CA VAL A 312 -4.29 -12.59 3.39
C VAL A 312 -3.45 -11.73 4.31
N ALA A 313 -3.99 -10.60 4.75
CA ALA A 313 -3.33 -9.72 5.69
C ALA A 313 -4.16 -9.53 6.95
N VAL A 314 -3.47 -9.39 8.09
CA VAL A 314 -4.06 -9.08 9.39
C VAL A 314 -3.25 -7.97 10.05
N ASP A 315 -3.90 -7.18 10.90
CA ASP A 315 -3.17 -6.25 11.76
C ASP A 315 -2.56 -7.04 12.94
N CYS A 316 -1.48 -6.55 13.57
CA CYS A 316 -0.90 -7.20 14.76
C CYS A 316 -1.58 -6.67 16.04
N LEU A 317 -2.90 -6.83 16.12
CA LEU A 317 -3.76 -6.27 17.16
C LEU A 317 -4.73 -7.32 17.75
N PRO A 318 -5.29 -7.08 18.96
CA PRO A 318 -6.23 -8.00 19.57
C PRO A 318 -7.44 -8.26 18.69
N SER A 319 -7.97 -9.50 18.73
CA SER A 319 -9.04 -10.01 17.85
C SER A 319 -10.20 -9.03 17.58
N LYS A 320 -10.70 -8.33 18.60
CA LYS A 320 -11.84 -7.39 18.45
C LYS A 320 -11.49 -6.10 17.71
N GLN A 321 -10.23 -5.70 17.68
CA GLN A 321 -9.72 -4.53 16.96
C GLN A 321 -9.12 -4.91 15.59
N ASN A 322 -8.92 -6.20 15.36
CA ASN A 322 -8.24 -6.72 14.18
C ASN A 322 -9.18 -6.76 12.96
N ARG A 323 -8.56 -6.75 11.78
CA ARG A 323 -9.22 -6.74 10.49
C ARG A 323 -8.46 -7.66 9.55
N VAL A 324 -9.17 -8.59 8.92
CA VAL A 324 -8.57 -9.46 7.90
C VAL A 324 -8.83 -8.85 6.53
N LYS A 325 -7.80 -8.76 5.70
CA LYS A 325 -7.87 -8.25 4.32
C LYS A 325 -7.51 -9.38 3.38
N ILE A 326 -8.44 -9.76 2.51
CA ILE A 326 -8.24 -10.83 1.53
C ILE A 326 -8.05 -10.18 0.17
N TYR A 327 -6.85 -10.34 -0.39
CA TYR A 327 -6.47 -9.74 -1.66
C TYR A 327 -6.72 -10.72 -2.79
N CYS A 328 -7.43 -10.26 -3.81
CA CYS A 328 -7.72 -11.02 -5.01
C CYS A 328 -7.53 -10.18 -6.26
N ARG A 329 -6.95 -10.79 -7.29
CA ARG A 329 -6.64 -10.15 -8.56
C ARG A 329 -7.66 -10.55 -9.61
N SER A 330 -8.28 -9.56 -10.24
CA SER A 330 -9.14 -9.76 -11.40
C SER A 330 -8.31 -9.69 -12.67
N PRO A 331 -8.55 -10.59 -13.65
CA PRO A 331 -7.78 -10.62 -14.89
C PRO A 331 -8.09 -9.43 -15.82
N LEU A 332 -9.25 -8.78 -15.67
CA LEU A 332 -9.72 -7.71 -16.56
C LEU A 332 -9.54 -6.31 -15.95
N THR A 333 -8.93 -5.38 -16.71
CA THR A 333 -8.60 -4.02 -16.28
C THR A 333 -9.47 -2.99 -16.99
N THR A 334 -10.75 -2.94 -16.66
CA THR A 334 -11.70 -1.94 -17.19
C THR A 334 -12.37 -1.18 -16.06
N LEU A 335 -12.87 0.03 -16.35
CA LEU A 335 -13.59 0.82 -15.36
C LEU A 335 -14.90 0.11 -14.94
N SER A 336 -15.58 -0.53 -15.88
CA SER A 336 -16.76 -1.35 -15.61
C SER A 336 -16.46 -2.50 -14.63
N ASN A 337 -15.36 -3.24 -14.86
CA ASN A 337 -14.95 -4.32 -13.97
C ASN A 337 -14.52 -3.79 -12.60
N LEU A 338 -13.83 -2.65 -12.57
CA LEU A 338 -13.49 -1.96 -11.32
C LEU A 338 -14.75 -1.66 -10.50
N ARG A 339 -15.75 -1.02 -11.10
CA ARG A 339 -17.01 -0.70 -10.41
C ARG A 339 -17.72 -1.97 -9.93
N ARG A 340 -17.76 -3.02 -10.76
CA ARG A 340 -18.35 -4.32 -10.42
C ARG A 340 -17.72 -4.93 -9.15
N PHE A 341 -16.39 -4.94 -9.06
CA PHE A 341 -15.69 -5.51 -7.90
C PHE A 341 -15.80 -4.64 -6.64
N ILE A 342 -15.84 -3.31 -6.79
CA ILE A 342 -16.09 -2.37 -5.68
C ILE A 342 -17.52 -2.49 -5.14
N THR A 343 -18.51 -2.77 -5.98
CA THR A 343 -19.92 -2.91 -5.52
C THR A 343 -20.30 -4.35 -5.20
N LEU A 344 -19.39 -5.31 -5.35
CA LEU A 344 -19.68 -6.75 -5.27
C LEU A 344 -20.85 -7.15 -6.18
N GLY A 345 -20.89 -6.58 -7.39
CA GLY A 345 -21.92 -6.84 -8.39
C GLY A 345 -23.28 -6.19 -8.11
N ARG A 346 -23.45 -5.47 -6.99
CA ARG A 346 -24.71 -4.81 -6.65
C ARG A 346 -25.02 -3.67 -7.61
N SER A 347 -26.29 -3.60 -8.01
CA SER A 347 -26.79 -2.52 -8.85
C SER A 347 -26.70 -1.18 -8.12
N THR A 348 -26.10 -0.20 -8.78
CA THR A 348 -26.09 1.20 -8.31
C THR A 348 -27.33 1.96 -8.77
N ALA A 349 -28.14 1.38 -9.66
CA ALA A 349 -29.25 2.02 -10.37
C ALA A 349 -30.48 2.36 -9.51
N GLY A 350 -30.44 2.07 -8.21
CA GLY A 350 -31.49 2.42 -7.23
C GLY A 350 -31.00 3.32 -6.09
N THR A 351 -29.78 3.84 -6.15
CA THR A 351 -29.25 4.73 -5.10
C THR A 351 -29.89 6.11 -5.25
N THR A 352 -31.11 6.27 -4.77
CA THR A 352 -31.88 7.53 -4.80
C THR A 352 -31.22 8.63 -3.98
N ASN A 353 -30.31 8.27 -3.07
CA ASN A 353 -29.49 9.22 -2.34
C ASN A 353 -28.24 9.58 -3.15
N LEU A 354 -28.36 10.66 -3.94
CA LEU A 354 -27.27 11.32 -4.67
C LEU A 354 -26.06 11.67 -3.79
N ASN A 355 -26.24 11.73 -2.46
CA ASN A 355 -25.21 12.04 -1.47
C ASN A 355 -24.70 10.80 -0.70
N SER A 356 -24.93 9.57 -1.18
CA SER A 356 -24.34 8.40 -0.54
C SER A 356 -22.80 8.38 -0.70
N PRO A 357 -22.03 7.90 0.30
CA PRO A 357 -20.59 7.73 0.18
C PRO A 357 -20.18 6.86 -1.01
N LEU A 358 -20.97 5.82 -1.31
CA LEU A 358 -20.73 4.93 -2.45
C LEU A 358 -20.80 5.67 -3.79
N LYS A 359 -21.85 6.47 -4.03
CA LYS A 359 -22.00 7.22 -5.28
C LYS A 359 -20.84 8.22 -5.46
N ARG A 360 -20.55 9.03 -4.42
CA ARG A 360 -19.42 9.96 -4.44
C ARG A 360 -18.09 9.25 -4.71
N GLY A 361 -17.86 8.12 -4.04
CA GLY A 361 -16.65 7.32 -4.22
C GLY A 361 -16.50 6.78 -5.63
N LEU A 362 -17.60 6.29 -6.24
CA LEU A 362 -17.59 5.80 -7.63
C LEU A 362 -17.36 6.94 -8.64
N ASP A 363 -17.90 8.14 -8.39
CA ASP A 363 -17.65 9.32 -9.22
C ASP A 363 -16.17 9.74 -9.16
N GLN A 364 -15.59 9.76 -7.96
CA GLN A 364 -14.17 10.08 -7.76
C GLN A 364 -13.25 9.01 -8.37
N ILE A 365 -13.59 7.72 -8.25
CA ILE A 365 -12.89 6.62 -8.95
C ILE A 365 -12.92 6.83 -10.46
N THR A 366 -14.07 7.22 -11.01
CA THR A 366 -14.25 7.49 -12.44
C THR A 366 -13.37 8.65 -12.90
N LEU A 367 -13.36 9.74 -12.13
CA LEU A 367 -12.49 10.89 -12.39
C LEU A 367 -11.01 10.47 -12.40
N LEU A 368 -10.56 9.75 -11.35
CA LEU A 368 -9.17 9.28 -11.26
C LEU A 368 -8.80 8.37 -12.44
N TRP A 369 -9.71 7.47 -12.84
CA TRP A 369 -9.51 6.59 -13.98
C TRP A 369 -9.22 7.38 -15.26
N TYR A 370 -10.03 8.40 -15.57
CA TYR A 370 -9.84 9.22 -16.77
C TYR A 370 -8.61 10.12 -16.71
N LEU A 371 -8.23 10.60 -15.52
CA LEU A 371 -6.97 11.34 -15.35
C LEU A 371 -5.74 10.44 -15.60
N LEU A 372 -5.80 9.18 -15.16
CA LEU A 372 -4.75 8.18 -15.40
C LEU A 372 -4.73 7.73 -16.88
N PHE A 373 -5.90 7.59 -17.51
CA PHE A 373 -6.09 7.05 -18.86
C PHE A 373 -6.90 8.00 -19.76
N PRO A 374 -6.36 9.17 -20.14
CA PRO A 374 -7.12 10.22 -20.83
C PRO A 374 -7.68 9.79 -22.18
N ASN A 375 -6.97 8.90 -22.90
CA ASN A 375 -7.44 8.37 -24.19
C ASN A 375 -8.73 7.54 -24.08
N MET A 376 -9.13 7.16 -22.85
CA MET A 376 -10.36 6.41 -22.59
C MET A 376 -11.55 7.32 -22.24
N ALA A 377 -11.33 8.62 -21.99
CA ALA A 377 -12.42 9.54 -21.65
C ALA A 377 -13.44 9.71 -22.78
N ASP A 378 -12.99 9.60 -24.03
CA ASP A 378 -13.85 9.66 -25.22
C ASP A 378 -14.39 8.28 -25.63
N SER A 379 -13.95 7.20 -24.99
CA SER A 379 -14.48 5.87 -25.27
C SER A 379 -15.92 5.81 -24.74
N LYS A 380 -16.89 5.60 -25.63
CA LYS A 380 -18.31 5.44 -25.25
C LYS A 380 -18.57 4.20 -24.37
N PHE A 381 -17.54 3.46 -23.99
CA PHE A 381 -17.62 2.17 -23.33
C PHE A 381 -16.60 2.06 -22.19
N ASP A 382 -17.08 1.95 -20.96
CA ASP A 382 -16.29 1.64 -19.75
C ASP A 382 -15.64 0.23 -19.77
N ASN A 383 -15.77 -0.50 -20.87
CA ASN A 383 -15.29 -1.87 -21.09
C ASN A 383 -13.98 -1.94 -21.88
N VAL A 384 -13.33 -0.81 -22.19
CA VAL A 384 -12.04 -0.79 -22.90
C VAL A 384 -10.89 -0.90 -21.90
N GLU A 385 -9.97 -1.84 -22.14
CA GLU A 385 -8.75 -1.99 -21.34
C GLU A 385 -7.69 -0.96 -21.76
N PRO A 386 -7.03 -0.28 -20.80
CA PRO A 386 -5.84 0.51 -21.09
C PRO A 386 -4.76 -0.37 -21.70
N LEU A 387 -3.98 0.19 -22.64
CA LEU A 387 -2.84 -0.51 -23.22
C LEU A 387 -1.88 -0.94 -22.11
N MET A 388 -1.69 -2.26 -21.98
CA MET A 388 -0.82 -2.84 -20.97
C MET A 388 0.51 -3.26 -21.60
N ARG A 389 1.62 -2.92 -20.94
CA ARG A 389 2.98 -3.24 -21.44
C ARG A 389 3.27 -4.73 -21.50
N ASP A 390 2.85 -5.45 -20.46
CA ASP A 390 3.06 -6.90 -20.31
C ASP A 390 1.80 -7.54 -19.71
N PRO A 391 0.83 -7.92 -20.55
CA PRO A 391 -0.41 -8.56 -20.10
C PRO A 391 -0.21 -9.90 -19.40
N ALA A 392 0.93 -10.56 -19.61
CA ALA A 392 1.25 -11.85 -19.02
C ALA A 392 1.92 -11.72 -17.64
N HIS A 393 2.29 -10.51 -17.22
CA HIS A 393 2.96 -10.29 -15.94
C HIS A 393 2.06 -10.73 -14.77
N PRO A 394 2.57 -11.41 -13.72
CA PRO A 394 1.73 -11.89 -12.59
C PRO A 394 0.96 -10.79 -11.85
N THR A 395 1.45 -9.55 -11.94
CA THR A 395 0.83 -8.36 -11.32
C THR A 395 0.05 -7.49 -12.31
N ALA A 396 -0.15 -7.96 -13.55
CA ALA A 396 -1.15 -7.45 -14.48
C ALA A 396 -2.56 -7.58 -13.86
N GLY A 397 -3.53 -6.79 -14.31
CA GLY A 397 -4.88 -6.84 -13.76
C GLY A 397 -5.11 -5.99 -12.51
N LEU A 398 -6.38 -5.70 -12.21
CA LEU A 398 -6.77 -4.97 -11.02
C LEU A 398 -6.68 -5.88 -9.79
N LEU A 399 -5.97 -5.41 -8.75
CA LEU A 399 -5.94 -6.08 -7.46
C LEU A 399 -6.97 -5.41 -6.55
N PHE A 400 -7.75 -6.21 -5.83
CA PHE A 400 -8.68 -5.74 -4.82
C PHE A 400 -8.27 -6.37 -3.49
N TYR A 401 -8.57 -5.69 -2.39
CA TYR A 401 -8.81 -6.43 -1.15
C TYR A 401 -10.25 -6.22 -0.68
N TYR A 402 -10.74 -7.22 0.04
CA TYR A 402 -11.93 -7.13 0.86
C TYR A 402 -11.53 -7.19 2.32
N GLU A 403 -11.78 -6.11 3.05
CA GLU A 403 -11.52 -6.03 4.49
C GLU A 403 -12.75 -6.50 5.26
N LEU A 404 -12.56 -7.53 6.09
CA LEU A 404 -13.55 -8.08 7.00
C LEU A 404 -13.18 -7.64 8.42
N ARG A 405 -14.15 -7.11 9.16
CA ARG A 405 -13.96 -6.62 10.52
C ARG A 405 -15.22 -6.86 11.34
N GLY A 406 -15.05 -7.01 12.65
CA GLY A 406 -16.18 -7.22 13.57
C GLY A 406 -17.21 -6.11 13.51
N GLY A 407 -18.49 -6.47 13.71
CA GLY A 407 -19.61 -5.52 13.74
C GLY A 407 -20.17 -5.15 12.36
N HIS A 408 -19.65 -5.72 11.27
CA HIS A 408 -20.11 -5.44 9.91
C HIS A 408 -20.38 -6.72 9.13
N SER A 409 -21.59 -6.86 8.59
CA SER A 409 -21.97 -7.96 7.70
C SER A 409 -21.43 -7.80 6.28
N GLU A 410 -20.98 -6.60 5.91
CA GLU A 410 -20.49 -6.26 4.59
C GLU A 410 -18.97 -6.03 4.60
N PRO A 411 -18.23 -6.54 3.60
CA PRO A 411 -16.81 -6.27 3.47
C PRO A 411 -16.57 -4.84 2.99
N PHE A 412 -15.39 -4.30 3.30
CA PHE A 412 -14.94 -3.00 2.79
C PHE A 412 -13.94 -3.20 1.65
N PRO A 413 -14.32 -2.92 0.39
CA PRO A 413 -13.45 -3.10 -0.76
C PRO A 413 -12.46 -1.95 -0.93
N LYS A 414 -11.25 -2.28 -1.40
CA LYS A 414 -10.24 -1.33 -1.87
C LYS A 414 -9.64 -1.83 -3.17
N VAL A 415 -9.49 -0.96 -4.16
CA VAL A 415 -8.84 -1.29 -5.44
C VAL A 415 -7.39 -0.80 -5.46
N TYR A 416 -6.54 -1.54 -6.16
CA TYR A 416 -5.14 -1.28 -6.49
C TYR A 416 -5.01 -1.28 -8.01
N ILE A 417 -4.82 -0.09 -8.59
CA ILE A 417 -4.64 0.12 -10.03
C ILE A 417 -3.14 0.01 -10.34
N PRO A 418 -2.69 -0.97 -11.16
CA PRO A 418 -1.27 -1.19 -11.44
C PRO A 418 -0.72 -0.17 -12.46
N VAL A 419 -0.57 1.09 -12.04
CA VAL A 419 -0.18 2.18 -12.94
C VAL A 419 1.18 1.99 -13.60
N ARG A 420 2.08 1.15 -13.05
CA ARG A 420 3.33 0.78 -13.74
C ARG A 420 3.13 0.07 -15.07
N HIS A 421 2.07 -0.73 -15.18
CA HIS A 421 1.75 -1.53 -16.37
C HIS A 421 0.91 -0.75 -17.38
N LEU A 422 0.14 0.23 -16.89
CA LEU A 422 -0.93 0.90 -17.63
C LEU A 422 -0.57 2.33 -18.05
N CYS A 423 0.28 3.03 -17.30
CA CYS A 423 0.63 4.42 -17.59
C CYS A 423 1.89 4.54 -18.44
N ARG A 424 1.96 5.61 -19.23
CA ARG A 424 3.12 5.93 -20.09
C ARG A 424 4.40 6.22 -19.29
N ASN A 425 4.30 6.96 -18.19
CA ASN A 425 5.43 7.29 -17.32
C ASN A 425 4.99 7.77 -15.92
N ASP A 426 5.92 7.71 -14.96
CA ASP A 426 5.66 8.14 -13.58
C ASP A 426 5.31 9.64 -13.49
N ARG A 427 5.90 10.47 -14.37
CA ARG A 427 5.56 11.90 -14.47
C ARG A 427 4.08 12.12 -14.78
N HIS A 428 3.48 11.28 -15.62
CA HIS A 428 2.05 11.33 -15.93
C HIS A 428 1.20 10.95 -14.71
N VAL A 429 1.58 9.91 -13.98
CA VAL A 429 0.90 9.49 -12.74
C VAL A 429 0.88 10.63 -11.72
N VAL A 430 2.02 11.32 -11.55
CA VAL A 430 2.12 12.48 -10.65
C VAL A 430 1.18 13.61 -11.05
N ARG A 431 1.11 13.95 -12.34
CA ARG A 431 0.20 14.98 -12.85
C ARG A 431 -1.26 14.59 -12.64
N ALA A 432 -1.63 13.35 -12.97
CA ALA A 432 -2.98 12.84 -12.80
C ALA A 432 -3.46 12.92 -11.34
N LEU A 433 -2.62 12.53 -10.38
CA LEU A 433 -2.95 12.62 -8.96
C LEU A 433 -3.00 14.05 -8.44
N THR A 434 -2.11 14.92 -8.92
CA THR A 434 -2.14 16.34 -8.56
C THR A 434 -3.46 16.96 -8.98
N GLU A 435 -3.88 16.72 -10.22
CA GLU A 435 -5.15 17.22 -10.74
C GLU A 435 -6.35 16.59 -10.02
N PHE A 436 -6.29 15.29 -9.74
CA PHE A 436 -7.31 14.60 -8.97
C PHE A 436 -7.56 15.29 -7.62
N TYR A 437 -6.50 15.55 -6.84
CA TYR A 437 -6.64 16.22 -5.54
C TYR A 437 -7.16 17.66 -5.65
N ARG A 438 -6.79 18.39 -6.72
CA ARG A 438 -7.34 19.74 -6.97
C ARG A 438 -8.84 19.69 -7.24
N GLN A 439 -9.30 18.72 -8.02
CA GLN A 439 -10.72 18.59 -8.39
C GLN A 439 -11.59 18.00 -7.27
N THR A 440 -11.04 17.16 -6.39
CA THR A 440 -11.81 16.53 -5.29
C THR A 440 -11.71 17.27 -3.95
N GLY A 441 -11.26 18.54 -3.96
CA GLY A 441 -11.28 19.41 -2.79
C GLY A 441 -10.19 19.17 -1.74
N ASN A 442 -9.24 18.25 -1.98
CA ASN A 442 -8.06 18.10 -1.13
C ASN A 442 -6.96 19.09 -1.56
N ILE A 443 -7.24 20.38 -1.34
CA ILE A 443 -6.40 21.49 -1.82
C ILE A 443 -4.96 21.36 -1.33
N LYS A 444 -4.77 20.95 -0.05
CA LYS A 444 -3.43 20.74 0.52
C LYS A 444 -2.63 19.70 -0.26
N ALA A 445 -3.22 18.54 -0.56
CA ALA A 445 -2.58 17.52 -1.36
C ALA A 445 -2.34 18.01 -2.80
N GLY A 446 -3.33 18.66 -3.42
CA GLY A 446 -3.24 19.19 -4.78
C GLY A 446 -2.15 20.25 -4.98
N MET A 447 -1.81 21.03 -3.96
CA MET A 447 -0.73 22.03 -4.05
C MET A 447 0.68 21.44 -3.91
N ARG A 448 0.82 20.29 -3.24
CA ARG A 448 2.15 19.78 -2.84
C ARG A 448 2.53 18.44 -3.42
N TYR A 449 1.58 17.61 -3.86
CA TYR A 449 1.83 16.22 -4.24
C TYR A 449 2.96 16.10 -5.27
N ALA A 450 2.91 16.88 -6.35
CA ALA A 450 3.94 16.84 -7.39
C ALA A 450 5.33 17.20 -6.88
N ARG A 451 5.45 18.32 -6.15
CA ARG A 451 6.71 18.79 -5.56
C ARG A 451 7.27 17.75 -4.60
N ASP A 452 6.45 17.26 -3.69
CA ASP A 452 6.91 16.36 -2.63
C ASP A 452 7.31 15.00 -3.20
N VAL A 453 6.54 14.42 -4.12
CA VAL A 453 6.94 13.17 -4.80
C VAL A 453 8.23 13.37 -5.57
N GLN A 454 8.40 14.51 -6.23
CA GLN A 454 9.65 14.82 -6.91
C GLN A 454 10.82 14.87 -5.92
N GLU A 455 10.66 15.52 -4.76
CA GLU A 455 11.68 15.61 -3.70
C GLU A 455 12.00 14.26 -3.08
N ILE A 456 10.98 13.46 -2.76
CA ILE A 456 11.12 12.09 -2.25
C ILE A 456 11.90 11.24 -3.26
N LEU A 457 11.61 11.40 -4.55
CA LEU A 457 12.23 10.65 -5.65
C LEU A 457 13.40 11.40 -6.31
N GLN A 458 13.96 12.47 -5.70
CA GLN A 458 15.09 13.22 -6.26
C GLN A 458 16.32 12.32 -6.47
N VAL A 459 16.45 11.30 -5.63
CA VAL A 459 17.51 10.29 -5.70
C VAL A 459 17.16 9.08 -6.56
N SER A 460 16.02 9.12 -7.25
CA SER A 460 15.65 8.08 -8.21
C SER A 460 16.77 7.87 -9.21
N HIS A 461 17.10 6.62 -9.48
CA HIS A 461 18.10 6.22 -10.45
C HIS A 461 17.78 6.67 -11.88
N ARG A 462 16.55 7.16 -12.16
CA ARG A 462 16.12 7.69 -13.47
C ARG A 462 15.13 8.85 -13.36
N ARG A 463 15.01 9.63 -14.44
CA ARG A 463 13.97 10.68 -14.60
C ARG A 463 12.56 10.06 -14.64
N LEU A 464 11.59 10.73 -14.02
CA LEU A 464 10.18 10.28 -13.96
C LEU A 464 9.49 10.27 -15.34
N SER A 465 10.02 11.00 -16.32
CA SER A 465 9.49 11.05 -17.68
C SER A 465 9.90 9.87 -18.56
N ARG A 466 10.91 9.08 -18.15
CA ARG A 466 11.51 8.02 -18.98
C ARG A 466 10.53 6.88 -19.25
N ARG A 467 9.93 6.33 -18.20
CA ARG A 467 8.93 5.25 -18.26
C ARG A 467 8.15 5.20 -16.95
N ALA A 468 7.14 4.34 -16.87
CA ALA A 468 6.47 4.00 -15.61
C ALA A 468 7.19 2.83 -14.96
N GLY A 469 7.09 2.74 -13.64
CA GLY A 469 7.70 1.66 -12.86
C GLY A 469 7.97 2.01 -11.40
N ILE A 470 8.20 3.30 -11.09
CA ILE A 470 8.40 3.75 -9.71
C ILE A 470 7.06 3.73 -8.99
N HIS A 471 6.01 4.35 -9.54
CA HIS A 471 4.66 4.14 -9.03
C HIS A 471 4.19 2.75 -9.43
N THR A 472 4.09 1.83 -8.48
CA THR A 472 3.59 0.47 -8.73
C THR A 472 2.08 0.46 -8.79
N TYR A 473 1.46 0.95 -7.72
CA TYR A 473 0.02 1.00 -7.53
C TYR A 473 -0.47 2.36 -7.08
N ILE A 474 -1.62 2.77 -7.62
CA ILE A 474 -2.48 3.77 -7.00
C ILE A 474 -3.70 3.07 -6.46
N THR A 475 -4.01 3.27 -5.19
CA THR A 475 -5.14 2.59 -4.55
C THR A 475 -6.23 3.54 -4.15
N VAL A 476 -7.47 3.06 -4.20
CA VAL A 476 -8.65 3.83 -3.79
C VAL A 476 -9.52 2.98 -2.87
N ALA A 477 -9.82 3.52 -1.69
CA ALA A 477 -10.87 3.03 -0.81
C ALA A 477 -11.95 4.10 -0.63
N ILE A 478 -13.23 3.70 -0.71
CA ILE A 478 -14.35 4.59 -0.43
C ILE A 478 -14.52 4.69 1.09
N LYS A 479 -14.51 5.92 1.63
CA LYS A 479 -14.85 6.21 3.03
C LYS A 479 -16.12 7.08 3.07
N GLU A 480 -16.64 7.32 4.27
CA GLU A 480 -17.90 8.06 4.47
C GLU A 480 -17.86 9.47 3.86
N SER A 481 -16.77 10.22 4.12
CA SER A 481 -16.63 11.62 3.73
C SER A 481 -15.86 11.83 2.42
N ASN A 482 -14.89 10.95 2.10
CA ASN A 482 -14.06 11.08 0.89
C ASN A 482 -13.47 9.72 0.48
N ILE A 483 -12.79 9.64 -0.67
CA ILE A 483 -11.92 8.50 -0.92
C ILE A 483 -10.56 8.65 -0.21
N GLU A 484 -9.98 7.52 0.16
CA GLU A 484 -8.61 7.41 0.63
C GLU A 484 -7.73 6.94 -0.54
N VAL A 485 -6.72 7.75 -0.88
CA VAL A 485 -5.76 7.45 -1.95
C VAL A 485 -4.41 7.09 -1.33
N THR A 486 -3.75 6.07 -1.89
CA THR A 486 -2.37 5.73 -1.54
C THR A 486 -1.56 5.54 -2.81
N SER A 487 -0.37 6.13 -2.84
CA SER A 487 0.66 5.84 -3.84
C SER A 487 1.68 4.85 -3.27
N TYR A 488 1.98 3.80 -4.04
CA TYR A 488 3.03 2.82 -3.74
C TYR A 488 4.22 3.04 -4.68
N PHE A 489 5.42 2.91 -4.12
CA PHE A 489 6.69 3.24 -4.75
C PHE A 489 7.67 2.07 -4.68
N ASN A 490 8.12 1.64 -5.86
CA ASN A 490 9.23 0.71 -6.02
C ASN A 490 10.55 1.49 -6.23
N PRO A 491 11.59 1.25 -5.42
CA PRO A 491 12.93 1.79 -5.64
C PRO A 491 13.58 1.36 -6.98
N GLU A 492 13.10 0.26 -7.56
CA GLU A 492 13.57 -0.42 -8.76
C GLU A 492 15.06 -0.81 -8.71
N CYS A 493 15.52 -1.33 -7.56
CA CYS A 493 16.92 -1.64 -7.28
C CYS A 493 17.52 -2.66 -8.27
N TYR A 494 16.71 -3.55 -8.83
CA TYR A 494 17.15 -4.58 -9.76
C TYR A 494 16.86 -4.24 -11.23
N SER A 495 16.34 -3.04 -11.51
CA SER A 495 16.11 -2.60 -12.87
C SER A 495 17.39 -2.28 -13.63
N ALA A 496 17.38 -2.47 -14.95
CA ALA A 496 18.52 -2.14 -15.80
C ALA A 496 18.90 -0.64 -15.76
N ASP A 497 17.92 0.24 -15.55
CA ASP A 497 18.14 1.69 -15.43
C ASP A 497 18.92 2.05 -14.16
N TYR A 498 18.86 1.20 -13.11
CA TYR A 498 19.56 1.44 -11.85
C TYR A 498 21.09 1.42 -12.05
N HIS A 499 21.58 0.48 -12.87
CA HIS A 499 23.01 0.31 -13.15
C HIS A 499 23.54 1.32 -14.19
N TYR A 500 22.69 1.79 -15.11
CA TYR A 500 23.09 2.74 -16.16
C TYR A 500 23.60 4.08 -15.60
N ARG A 501 23.03 4.57 -14.50
CA ARG A 501 23.36 5.90 -13.95
C ARG A 501 24.73 5.96 -13.25
N LYS A 502 25.27 4.85 -12.74
CA LYS A 502 26.60 4.85 -12.12
C LYS A 502 27.72 5.10 -13.13
N GLU A 503 27.49 4.85 -14.42
CA GLU A 503 28.50 5.01 -15.48
C GLU A 503 28.36 6.30 -16.30
N SER A 504 27.17 6.91 -16.38
CA SER A 504 26.95 8.16 -17.11
C SER A 504 26.78 9.37 -16.17
N HIS A 505 27.73 10.31 -16.17
CA HIS A 505 27.74 11.56 -15.38
C HIS A 505 26.66 12.61 -15.76
N GLU A 506 25.40 12.22 -16.02
CA GLU A 506 24.34 13.19 -16.32
C GLU A 506 23.56 13.63 -15.05
N PRO A 507 23.38 14.95 -14.82
CA PRO A 507 22.60 15.46 -13.71
C PRO A 507 21.09 15.22 -13.89
N SER A 508 20.44 14.82 -12.80
CA SER A 508 18.99 14.63 -12.71
C SER A 508 18.29 15.91 -12.23
N SER A 509 18.02 16.86 -13.12
CA SER A 509 16.99 17.86 -12.85
C SER A 509 15.65 17.35 -13.38
N ASN A 510 14.77 16.93 -12.47
CA ASN A 510 13.37 16.66 -12.78
C ASN A 510 12.59 17.99 -12.84
N ASN A 511 13.05 18.99 -13.59
CA ASN A 511 12.35 20.29 -13.61
C ASN A 511 10.95 20.13 -14.24
N PHE A 512 9.93 20.43 -13.45
CA PHE A 512 8.59 20.73 -13.94
C PHE A 512 8.50 22.25 -14.14
N PRO A 513 7.77 22.75 -15.15
CA PRO A 513 7.39 24.15 -15.15
C PRO A 513 6.53 24.40 -13.91
N ASN A 514 6.80 25.49 -13.19
CA ASN A 514 5.91 25.98 -12.14
C ASN A 514 4.54 26.25 -12.78
N TYR A 515 3.49 25.56 -12.33
CA TYR A 515 2.10 25.82 -12.70
C TYR A 515 1.25 25.98 -11.44
#